data_AF-A0A2H3JP83-F1
#
_entry.id   AF-A0A2H3JP83-F1
#
_cell.length_a   1.000
_cell.length_b   1.000
_cell.length_c   1.000
_cell.angle_alpha   90.00
_cell.angle_beta   90.00
_cell.angle_gamma   90.00
#
_symmetry.space_group_name_H-M   'P 1'
#
loop_
_entity.id
_entity.type
_entity.pdbx_description
1 polymer ?
#
loop_
_entity_poly.entity_id
_entity_poly.type
_entity_poly.pdbx_seq_one_letter_code
_entity_poly.pdbx_strand_id
1 'polypeptide(L)'
;MSLSQKAKEKQVASPEPEQPVPDDEADSGSDASDEEHDVTATSSSLPAASTPSTSSKKKKKKKRSKAVKALNALRTGHTDGIPQSMVNAVLEKVRAEGGEEAANADAATVRMALEQMKIKDVIQGKAGIGGKNKKDTGDHKFWGTQPVPQLGEEAPLEDGYIEPSKPPAEVRQDPYPLPKDFEWATVDISDPAQLREVYELLSANYVEDDDASFRFQYSAEFLEWALKPPGYFMEWHVGVRVATNKKLVAFISGVPMQLRVRDHTFTVSEVNFLCVHKKLRSKRLAPVLIKEITRQCHLKGIFQALYTAGVLLPTPVSTCRYYHRCLNIKKLVDVHFTMVPPTMTLARMIRLHKLPESPRLLSHGLREMEARDVPQVAELYSKYTSRFGMSHIMSKEEISHIFLSGGGEGPRTTSSWKTPRERQVVWTYVVENPRTKKVTDLVSFYSLPSTVMNSDKHNLLKAAYLFYYATDVAFAEKAEEDGHLKKRLMELIGDCLIIADQCGFDVVNALTLMDNVPILQDHRFGKGDGMLNYYLYNWRTAPLAGVNPTGDVAAGKGIGVVML
;
A
#
# COMPACT_ATOMS: atom_id res chain seq x y z
N MET A 1 -9.47 -6.24 86.31
CA MET A 1 -10.04 -7.41 85.60
C MET A 1 -9.91 -7.10 84.11
N SER A 2 -8.79 -7.38 83.45
CA SER A 2 -8.35 -8.69 82.95
C SER A 2 -9.43 -9.39 82.12
N LEU A 3 -9.37 -9.32 80.79
CA LEU A 3 -8.84 -10.40 79.95
C LEU A 3 -9.09 -10.12 78.46
N SER A 4 -7.98 -10.06 77.73
CA SER A 4 -7.87 -10.33 76.31
C SER A 4 -8.04 -11.84 76.08
N GLN A 5 -8.76 -12.28 75.04
CA GLN A 5 -8.61 -13.64 74.49
C GLN A 5 -8.65 -13.66 72.96
N LYS A 6 -7.51 -14.08 72.41
CA LYS A 6 -7.25 -14.60 71.06
C LYS A 6 -7.59 -16.10 71.00
N ALA A 7 -7.64 -16.61 69.76
CA ALA A 7 -7.36 -17.98 69.30
C ALA A 7 -8.53 -19.00 69.44
N LYS A 8 -8.75 -19.95 68.53
CA LYS A 8 -7.79 -20.86 67.86
C LYS A 8 -8.25 -21.37 66.48
N GLU A 9 -7.22 -21.70 65.70
CA GLU A 9 -7.18 -22.51 64.48
C GLU A 9 -7.72 -23.94 64.63
N LYS A 10 -8.07 -24.54 63.50
CA LYS A 10 -7.94 -25.99 63.22
C LYS A 10 -7.48 -26.20 61.77
N GLN A 11 -6.24 -26.70 61.59
CA GLN A 11 -5.81 -27.53 60.45
C GLN A 11 -6.46 -28.93 60.62
N VAL A 12 -6.67 -29.82 59.63
CA VAL A 12 -5.83 -30.52 58.62
C VAL A 12 -6.88 -31.26 57.72
N ALA A 13 -6.78 -31.40 56.39
CA ALA A 13 -5.98 -32.41 55.68
C ALA A 13 -6.06 -32.25 54.15
N SER A 14 -4.93 -32.46 53.47
CA SER A 14 -4.80 -32.78 52.03
C SER A 14 -5.05 -34.27 51.78
N PRO A 15 -5.51 -34.67 50.58
CA PRO A 15 -4.63 -35.29 49.56
C PRO A 15 -5.05 -34.82 48.14
N GLU A 16 -4.43 -35.07 46.99
CA GLU A 16 -3.17 -35.56 46.43
C GLU A 16 -3.24 -35.13 44.93
N PRO A 17 -2.13 -35.06 44.18
CA PRO A 17 -2.13 -34.61 42.79
C PRO A 17 -2.41 -35.77 41.83
N GLU A 18 -3.41 -35.63 40.95
CA GLU A 18 -3.60 -36.56 39.82
C GLU A 18 -2.63 -36.23 38.67
N GLN A 19 -1.99 -37.32 38.23
CA GLN A 19 -0.97 -37.45 37.20
C GLN A 19 -1.53 -37.37 35.77
N PRO A 20 -0.66 -37.17 34.77
CA PRO A 20 -1.05 -37.04 33.36
C PRO A 20 -1.47 -38.38 32.73
N VAL A 21 -2.42 -38.29 31.81
CA VAL A 21 -2.91 -39.40 30.96
C VAL A 21 -1.82 -39.82 29.97
N PRO A 22 -1.62 -41.13 29.71
CA PRO A 22 -0.54 -41.64 28.87
C PRO A 22 -0.89 -41.57 27.37
N ASP A 23 0.13 -41.26 26.57
CA ASP A 23 0.20 -41.51 25.13
C ASP A 23 0.43 -43.02 24.90
N ASP A 24 -0.44 -43.63 24.11
CA ASP A 24 -0.23 -44.92 23.45
C ASP A 24 -0.31 -44.67 21.95
N GLU A 25 0.83 -44.63 21.24
CA GLU A 25 0.96 -45.24 19.92
C GLU A 25 2.38 -45.79 19.74
N ALA A 26 2.41 -47.00 19.18
CA ALA A 26 3.47 -47.97 19.29
C ALA A 26 4.73 -47.61 18.47
N ASP A 27 5.88 -47.83 19.11
CA ASP A 27 7.17 -48.01 18.46
C ASP A 27 7.39 -49.49 18.16
N SER A 28 7.65 -49.80 16.90
CA SER A 28 8.44 -50.96 16.52
C SER A 28 9.57 -50.46 15.62
N GLY A 29 10.79 -50.49 16.14
CA GLY A 29 12.02 -50.50 15.36
C GLY A 29 11.98 -51.61 14.30
N SER A 30 12.87 -51.70 13.34
CA SER A 30 14.22 -51.21 13.14
C SER A 30 14.62 -51.82 11.78
N ASP A 31 15.40 -51.15 10.93
CA ASP A 31 16.71 -51.68 10.54
C ASP A 31 17.41 -50.77 9.52
N ALA A 32 18.73 -50.73 9.65
CA ALA A 32 19.66 -50.19 8.69
C ALA A 32 20.18 -51.34 7.82
N SER A 33 20.32 -51.14 6.52
CA SER A 33 21.45 -51.71 5.74
C SER A 33 21.46 -51.20 4.31
N ASP A 34 22.70 -51.01 3.86
CA ASP A 34 23.16 -50.79 2.49
C ASP A 34 22.58 -51.77 1.48
N GLU A 35 22.46 -51.37 0.21
CA GLU A 35 23.36 -51.86 -0.85
C GLU A 35 23.05 -51.24 -2.22
N GLU A 36 24.15 -51.05 -2.94
CA GLU A 36 24.23 -50.69 -4.35
C GLU A 36 23.51 -51.72 -5.22
N HIS A 37 22.91 -51.27 -6.33
CA HIS A 37 22.99 -52.07 -7.55
C HIS A 37 22.94 -51.19 -8.81
N ASP A 38 24.08 -51.22 -9.49
CA ASP A 38 24.31 -50.86 -10.87
C ASP A 38 23.43 -51.71 -11.81
N VAL A 39 22.81 -51.06 -12.80
CA VAL A 39 22.42 -51.74 -14.04
C VAL A 39 22.68 -50.81 -15.21
N THR A 40 23.76 -51.14 -15.92
CA THR A 40 24.19 -50.58 -17.18
C THR A 40 23.30 -50.97 -18.37
N ALA A 41 23.31 -50.06 -19.37
CA ALA A 41 23.31 -50.29 -20.81
C ALA A 41 21.98 -50.61 -21.54
N THR A 42 21.61 -49.71 -22.48
CA THR A 42 21.77 -49.89 -23.94
C THR A 42 21.22 -48.64 -24.66
N SER A 43 22.09 -47.78 -25.17
CA SER A 43 22.54 -47.71 -26.58
C SER A 43 21.46 -47.27 -27.58
N SER A 44 21.58 -46.03 -28.07
CA SER A 44 21.59 -45.83 -29.53
C SER A 44 22.47 -44.63 -29.89
N SER A 45 23.18 -44.85 -30.98
CA SER A 45 24.46 -44.28 -31.38
C SER A 45 24.34 -43.20 -32.46
N LEU A 46 25.16 -42.15 -32.29
CA LEU A 46 25.97 -41.43 -33.31
C LEU A 46 25.30 -40.54 -34.39
N PRO A 47 26.05 -39.63 -35.08
CA PRO A 47 27.38 -39.07 -34.77
C PRO A 47 27.47 -37.53 -34.90
N ALA A 48 28.65 -37.03 -34.51
CA ALA A 48 29.12 -35.66 -34.67
C ALA A 48 29.81 -35.40 -36.03
N ALA A 49 29.89 -34.09 -36.34
CA ALA A 49 30.96 -33.36 -37.02
C ALA A 49 31.07 -33.34 -38.55
N SER A 50 31.06 -32.12 -39.12
CA SER A 50 32.27 -31.53 -39.71
C SER A 50 32.04 -30.06 -40.15
N THR A 51 33.04 -29.22 -39.90
CA THR A 51 33.20 -27.85 -40.42
C THR A 51 33.93 -27.89 -41.77
N PRO A 52 33.99 -26.75 -42.50
CA PRO A 52 35.31 -26.14 -42.65
C PRO A 52 35.36 -24.60 -42.52
N SER A 53 36.47 -24.16 -41.93
CA SER A 53 37.28 -22.92 -42.08
C SER A 53 36.67 -21.59 -42.56
N THR A 54 36.96 -20.51 -41.82
CA THR A 54 37.94 -19.49 -42.22
C THR A 54 38.22 -18.49 -41.09
N SER A 55 39.46 -17.99 -41.11
CA SER A 55 40.20 -17.28 -40.08
C SER A 55 40.02 -15.75 -40.16
N SER A 56 39.54 -15.11 -39.08
CA SER A 56 39.80 -13.66 -38.83
C SER A 56 39.24 -13.16 -37.48
N LYS A 57 39.70 -13.67 -36.32
CA LYS A 57 39.26 -13.09 -35.01
C LYS A 57 40.18 -13.37 -33.82
N LYS A 58 41.49 -13.11 -33.94
CA LYS A 58 42.45 -13.25 -32.80
C LYS A 58 43.10 -11.94 -32.30
N LYS A 59 42.57 -10.76 -32.64
CA LYS A 59 43.03 -9.46 -32.07
C LYS A 59 42.07 -8.76 -31.09
N LYS A 60 40.87 -9.30 -30.81
CA LYS A 60 39.87 -8.65 -29.92
C LYS A 60 39.81 -9.17 -28.47
N LYS A 61 40.59 -10.22 -28.10
CA LYS A 61 40.46 -10.90 -26.79
C LYS A 61 41.42 -10.41 -25.68
N LYS A 62 42.38 -9.52 -25.98
CA LYS A 62 43.32 -8.96 -24.97
C LYS A 62 42.99 -7.57 -24.42
N LYS A 63 42.00 -6.84 -24.99
CA LYS A 63 41.54 -5.54 -24.44
C LYS A 63 40.36 -5.64 -23.45
N ARG A 64 39.68 -6.79 -23.35
CA ARG A 64 38.53 -6.97 -22.45
C ARG A 64 38.89 -7.35 -21.00
N SER A 65 40.07 -7.91 -20.72
CA SER A 65 40.41 -8.32 -19.34
C SER A 65 40.99 -7.20 -18.46
N LYS A 66 41.54 -6.12 -19.04
CA LYS A 66 41.96 -4.92 -18.27
C LYS A 66 40.78 -4.02 -17.87
N ALA A 67 39.72 -3.96 -18.68
CA ALA A 67 38.51 -3.20 -18.36
C ALA A 67 37.69 -3.83 -17.21
N VAL A 68 37.69 -5.16 -17.10
CA VAL A 68 36.98 -5.89 -16.03
C VAL A 68 37.70 -5.78 -14.67
N LYS A 69 39.03 -5.66 -14.66
CA LYS A 69 39.80 -5.43 -13.42
C LYS A 69 39.65 -4.00 -12.88
N ALA A 70 39.50 -3.00 -13.76
CA ALA A 70 39.21 -1.62 -13.34
C ALA A 70 37.77 -1.46 -12.82
N LEU A 71 36.80 -2.19 -13.39
CA LEU A 71 35.40 -2.15 -12.97
C LEU A 71 35.15 -2.80 -11.59
N ASN A 72 36.00 -3.76 -11.19
CA ASN A 72 35.90 -4.41 -9.89
C ASN A 72 36.59 -3.65 -8.74
N ALA A 73 37.48 -2.68 -9.05
CA ALA A 73 38.08 -1.80 -8.04
C ALA A 73 37.14 -0.65 -7.60
N LEU A 74 36.08 -0.37 -8.37
CA LEU A 74 35.03 0.60 -8.05
C LEU A 74 33.87 -0.02 -7.23
N ARG A 75 33.99 -1.28 -6.81
CA ARG A 75 32.94 -2.03 -6.10
C ARG A 75 33.10 -2.10 -4.59
N THR A 76 34.14 -1.49 -4.03
CA THR A 76 34.34 -1.41 -2.58
C THR A 76 34.26 0.04 -2.12
N GLY A 77 33.06 0.45 -1.72
CA GLY A 77 32.82 1.66 -0.93
C GLY A 77 31.78 2.60 -1.53
N HIS A 78 30.55 2.57 -1.01
CA HIS A 78 29.56 3.65 -1.00
C HIS A 78 28.59 3.30 0.14
N THR A 79 28.26 4.13 1.16
CA THR A 79 28.16 5.59 1.29
C THR A 79 27.44 6.26 0.13
N ASP A 80 26.11 6.34 0.28
CA ASP A 80 25.18 7.03 -0.62
C ASP A 80 25.41 8.55 -0.60
N GLY A 81 26.30 9.05 -1.46
CA GLY A 81 26.51 10.47 -1.71
C GLY A 81 27.02 10.73 -3.13
N ILE A 82 26.70 11.92 -3.69
CA ILE A 82 27.25 12.34 -4.99
C ILE A 82 28.78 12.45 -4.84
N PRO A 83 29.58 11.73 -5.66
CA PRO A 83 31.03 11.78 -5.56
C PRO A 83 31.56 13.21 -5.70
N GLN A 84 32.45 13.63 -4.79
CA GLN A 84 33.00 14.99 -4.80
C GLN A 84 33.72 15.33 -6.12
N SER A 85 34.27 14.32 -6.80
CA SER A 85 34.88 14.46 -8.12
C SER A 85 33.89 14.96 -9.19
N MET A 86 32.63 14.53 -9.12
CA MET A 86 31.58 14.94 -10.06
C MET A 86 31.11 16.37 -9.76
N VAL A 87 30.99 16.72 -8.49
CA VAL A 87 30.68 18.09 -8.05
C VAL A 87 31.74 19.05 -8.54
N ASN A 88 33.02 18.73 -8.32
CA ASN A 88 34.15 19.57 -8.75
C ASN A 88 34.19 19.76 -10.27
N ALA A 89 33.93 18.71 -11.05
CA ALA A 89 33.92 18.79 -12.52
C ALA A 89 32.79 19.67 -13.06
N VAL A 90 31.60 19.62 -12.44
CA VAL A 90 30.49 20.51 -12.81
C VAL A 90 30.78 21.94 -12.39
N LEU A 91 31.42 22.13 -11.24
CA LEU A 91 31.80 23.43 -10.71
C LEU A 91 32.85 24.14 -11.57
N GLU A 92 33.87 23.41 -12.03
CA GLU A 92 34.85 23.92 -13.00
C GLU A 92 34.19 24.33 -14.30
N LYS A 93 33.24 23.52 -14.78
CA LYS A 93 32.55 23.80 -16.04
C LYS A 93 31.59 24.98 -15.95
N VAL A 94 30.84 25.09 -14.85
CA VAL A 94 29.95 26.23 -14.55
C VAL A 94 30.74 27.53 -14.41
N ARG A 95 31.93 27.49 -13.80
CA ARG A 95 32.81 28.66 -13.68
C ARG A 95 33.54 29.02 -14.98
N ALA A 96 33.75 28.04 -15.87
CA ALA A 96 34.37 28.27 -17.17
C ALA A 96 33.38 28.79 -18.21
N GLU A 97 32.10 28.42 -18.11
CA GLU A 97 31.07 28.70 -19.13
C GLU A 97 30.04 29.76 -18.68
N GLY A 98 29.88 30.00 -17.38
CA GLY A 98 29.00 31.05 -16.85
C GLY A 98 29.78 32.31 -16.50
N GLY A 99 29.25 33.48 -16.86
CA GLY A 99 29.88 34.79 -16.59
C GLY A 99 30.03 35.13 -15.10
N GLU A 100 30.16 36.42 -14.75
CA GLU A 100 30.48 36.88 -13.39
C GLU A 100 29.57 36.32 -12.27
N GLU A 101 28.29 36.02 -12.56
CA GLU A 101 27.36 35.40 -11.61
C GLU A 101 27.71 33.93 -11.27
N ALA A 102 28.36 33.18 -12.17
CA ALA A 102 28.72 31.79 -11.97
C ALA A 102 30.07 31.60 -11.26
N ALA A 103 30.89 32.66 -11.17
CA ALA A 103 32.16 32.64 -10.45
C ALA A 103 31.99 32.31 -8.96
N ASN A 104 30.85 32.68 -8.39
CA ASN A 104 30.50 32.46 -6.98
C ASN A 104 29.72 31.16 -6.73
N ALA A 105 29.56 30.28 -7.73
CA ALA A 105 28.92 28.99 -7.52
C ALA A 105 29.71 28.16 -6.49
N ASP A 106 29.04 27.72 -5.42
CA ASP A 106 29.62 26.87 -4.38
C ASP A 106 29.21 25.40 -4.53
N ALA A 107 29.99 24.52 -3.88
CA ALA A 107 29.82 23.07 -3.98
C ALA A 107 28.52 22.55 -3.36
N ALA A 108 27.92 23.29 -2.41
CA ALA A 108 26.67 22.91 -1.77
C ALA A 108 25.49 23.15 -2.72
N THR A 109 25.49 24.29 -3.41
CA THR A 109 24.46 24.67 -4.40
C THR A 109 24.48 23.73 -5.61
N VAL A 110 25.67 23.39 -6.12
CA VAL A 110 25.83 22.41 -7.21
C VAL A 110 25.36 21.01 -6.78
N ARG A 111 25.66 20.60 -5.54
CA ARG A 111 25.15 19.33 -5.00
C ARG A 111 23.63 19.31 -4.91
N MET A 112 23.02 20.36 -4.38
CA MET A 112 21.56 20.47 -4.30
C MET A 112 20.91 20.42 -5.68
N ALA A 113 21.48 21.11 -6.68
CA ALA A 113 20.99 21.06 -8.06
C ALA A 113 21.11 19.67 -8.68
N LEU A 114 22.23 18.96 -8.45
CA LEU A 114 22.43 17.59 -8.94
C LEU A 114 21.54 16.56 -8.22
N GLU A 115 21.23 16.78 -6.94
CA GLU A 115 20.26 15.98 -6.20
C GLU A 115 18.84 16.22 -6.71
N GLN A 116 18.47 17.48 -6.96
CA GLN A 116 17.19 17.84 -7.60
C GLN A 116 17.08 17.25 -9.00
N MET A 117 18.17 17.21 -9.78
CA MET A 117 18.21 16.55 -11.09
C MET A 117 18.09 15.03 -10.97
N LYS A 118 18.75 14.39 -10.01
CA LYS A 118 18.55 12.95 -9.74
C LYS A 118 17.11 12.64 -9.34
N ILE A 119 16.49 13.47 -8.51
CA ILE A 119 15.08 13.34 -8.14
C ILE A 119 14.20 13.53 -9.38
N LYS A 120 14.53 14.48 -10.25
CA LYS A 120 13.82 14.71 -11.52
C LYS A 120 14.00 13.54 -12.49
N ASP A 121 15.19 12.95 -12.62
CA ASP A 121 15.46 11.76 -13.46
C ASP A 121 14.81 10.50 -12.91
N VAL A 122 14.69 10.41 -11.59
CA VAL A 122 13.92 9.37 -10.89
C VAL A 122 12.42 9.53 -11.18
N ILE A 123 11.89 10.75 -11.09
CA ILE A 123 10.49 11.08 -11.40
C ILE A 123 10.20 10.93 -12.90
N GLN A 124 11.18 11.21 -13.76
CA GLN A 124 11.13 11.03 -15.21
C GLN A 124 11.51 9.61 -15.67
N GLY A 125 11.59 8.65 -14.74
CA GLY A 125 11.75 7.22 -15.05
C GLY A 125 13.12 6.80 -15.61
N LYS A 126 14.14 7.67 -15.59
CA LYS A 126 15.50 7.36 -16.07
C LYS A 126 16.42 6.73 -15.02
N ALA A 127 16.06 6.78 -13.74
CA ALA A 127 16.76 6.05 -12.69
C ALA A 127 15.73 5.35 -11.80
N GLY A 128 15.65 4.01 -11.89
CA GLY A 128 14.81 3.22 -11.01
C GLY A 128 15.17 3.45 -9.54
N ILE A 129 14.19 3.86 -8.74
CA ILE A 129 14.27 3.81 -7.27
C ILE A 129 14.22 2.33 -6.89
N GLY A 130 15.17 1.87 -6.10
CA GLY A 130 15.25 0.47 -5.66
C GLY A 130 16.19 -0.35 -6.55
N GLY A 131 17.43 -0.50 -6.11
CA GLY A 131 18.49 -1.27 -6.76
C GLY A 131 18.27 -2.78 -6.89
N LYS A 132 17.03 -3.28 -6.91
CA LYS A 132 16.70 -4.71 -7.07
C LYS A 132 16.14 -5.12 -8.42
N ASN A 133 15.89 -4.22 -9.37
CA ASN A 133 15.55 -4.59 -10.77
C ASN A 133 16.16 -3.64 -11.79
N LYS A 134 17.49 -3.57 -11.84
CA LYS A 134 18.28 -2.77 -12.81
C LYS A 134 18.17 -3.24 -14.28
N LYS A 135 17.18 -4.08 -14.61
CA LYS A 135 17.03 -4.73 -15.92
C LYS A 135 15.75 -4.36 -16.68
N ASP A 136 14.86 -3.56 -16.11
CA ASP A 136 13.48 -3.41 -16.63
C ASP A 136 13.07 -1.98 -17.00
N THR A 137 13.95 -0.98 -16.92
CA THR A 137 13.64 0.42 -17.27
C THR A 137 13.55 0.68 -18.77
N GLY A 138 13.15 -0.29 -19.59
CA GLY A 138 13.04 -0.09 -21.04
C GLY A 138 12.34 -1.17 -21.85
N ASP A 139 11.81 -2.24 -21.24
CA ASP A 139 11.23 -3.34 -22.03
C ASP A 139 10.11 -4.06 -21.25
N HIS A 140 9.09 -3.32 -20.79
CA HIS A 140 7.88 -3.91 -20.16
C HIS A 140 7.05 -4.69 -21.20
N LYS A 141 7.48 -5.90 -21.56
CA LYS A 141 6.88 -6.72 -22.64
C LYS A 141 5.38 -6.98 -22.48
N PHE A 142 4.88 -7.06 -21.24
CA PHE A 142 3.46 -7.20 -20.98
C PHE A 142 2.74 -5.85 -21.17
N TRP A 143 3.14 -4.81 -20.43
CA TRP A 143 2.48 -3.49 -20.45
C TRP A 143 2.55 -2.78 -21.81
N GLY A 144 3.59 -3.04 -22.60
CA GLY A 144 3.67 -2.55 -23.99
C GLY A 144 2.61 -3.11 -24.94
N THR A 145 1.81 -4.09 -24.49
CA THR A 145 0.67 -4.65 -25.25
C THR A 145 -0.69 -4.33 -24.61
N GLN A 146 -0.70 -3.59 -23.50
CA GLN A 146 -1.92 -3.26 -22.77
C GLN A 146 -2.40 -1.85 -23.16
N PRO A 147 -3.72 -1.58 -23.09
CA PRO A 147 -4.29 -0.26 -23.35
C PRO A 147 -4.00 0.67 -22.17
N VAL A 148 -2.74 1.09 -22.03
CA VAL A 148 -2.26 2.05 -21.04
C VAL A 148 -1.36 3.08 -21.72
N PRO A 149 -1.28 4.33 -21.22
CA PRO A 149 -0.33 5.31 -21.75
C PRO A 149 1.11 4.81 -21.68
N GLN A 150 1.83 4.89 -22.79
CA GLN A 150 3.18 4.32 -22.89
C GLN A 150 4.25 5.34 -22.44
N LEU A 151 5.40 4.84 -21.98
CA LEU A 151 6.50 5.72 -21.56
C LEU A 151 6.99 6.58 -22.74
N GLY A 152 7.02 7.89 -22.53
CA GLY A 152 7.46 8.86 -23.54
C GLY A 152 6.36 9.33 -24.49
N GLU A 153 5.13 8.83 -24.33
CA GLU A 153 3.95 9.42 -24.97
C GLU A 153 3.71 10.82 -24.41
N GLU A 154 3.34 11.76 -25.29
CA GLU A 154 2.96 13.10 -24.85
C GLU A 154 1.66 13.06 -24.05
N ALA A 155 1.50 14.01 -23.12
CA ALA A 155 0.25 14.12 -22.37
C ALA A 155 -0.92 14.30 -23.35
N PRO A 156 -2.02 13.53 -23.19
CA PRO A 156 -3.14 13.64 -24.10
C PRO A 156 -3.79 15.02 -24.00
N LEU A 157 -4.25 15.55 -25.14
CA LEU A 157 -4.98 16.82 -25.20
C LEU A 157 -6.40 16.69 -24.61
N GLU A 158 -6.99 15.51 -24.73
CA GLU A 158 -8.34 15.19 -24.25
C GLU A 158 -8.35 13.87 -23.48
N ASP A 159 -9.24 13.80 -22.50
CA ASP A 159 -9.49 12.59 -21.72
C ASP A 159 -10.32 11.59 -22.52
N GLY A 160 -10.06 10.30 -22.36
CA GLY A 160 -10.88 9.27 -23.02
C GLY A 160 -10.33 7.86 -23.00
N TYR A 161 -11.11 6.93 -23.56
CA TYR A 161 -10.72 5.53 -23.71
C TYR A 161 -9.58 5.36 -24.72
N ILE A 162 -8.69 4.39 -24.49
CA ILE A 162 -7.59 4.08 -25.41
C ILE A 162 -8.09 3.10 -26.49
N GLU A 163 -8.84 2.09 -26.08
CA GLU A 163 -9.54 1.14 -26.93
C GLU A 163 -11.06 1.26 -26.69
N PRO A 164 -11.88 1.17 -27.76
CA PRO A 164 -13.32 1.17 -27.62
C PRO A 164 -13.81 -0.10 -26.92
N SER A 165 -14.92 0.03 -26.18
CA SER A 165 -15.63 -1.11 -25.59
C SER A 165 -16.07 -2.10 -26.66
N LYS A 166 -16.00 -3.39 -26.34
CA LYS A 166 -16.38 -4.48 -27.25
C LYS A 166 -17.75 -5.04 -26.88
N PRO A 167 -18.56 -5.48 -27.86
CA PRO A 167 -19.80 -6.17 -27.55
C PRO A 167 -19.50 -7.51 -26.83
N PRO A 168 -20.41 -8.03 -25.98
CA PRO A 168 -20.17 -9.25 -25.21
C PRO A 168 -19.73 -10.47 -26.05
N ALA A 169 -20.22 -10.59 -27.29
CA ALA A 169 -19.87 -11.67 -28.21
C ALA A 169 -18.40 -11.65 -28.68
N GLU A 170 -17.74 -10.49 -28.64
CA GLU A 170 -16.32 -10.33 -28.99
C GLU A 170 -15.38 -10.50 -27.79
N VAL A 171 -15.93 -10.53 -26.58
CA VAL A 171 -15.17 -10.84 -25.36
C VAL A 171 -14.93 -12.34 -25.29
N ARG A 172 -13.70 -12.73 -24.95
CA ARG A 172 -13.32 -14.15 -24.78
C ARG A 172 -14.17 -14.79 -23.67
N GLN A 173 -14.93 -15.83 -24.04
CA GLN A 173 -15.84 -16.54 -23.13
C GLN A 173 -15.12 -17.54 -22.21
N ASP A 174 -14.10 -18.23 -22.73
CA ASP A 174 -13.32 -19.20 -21.95
C ASP A 174 -12.18 -18.55 -21.15
N PRO A 175 -11.84 -19.07 -19.96
CA PRO A 175 -10.68 -18.62 -19.21
C PRO A 175 -9.39 -18.70 -20.02
N TYR A 176 -8.39 -17.88 -19.66
CA TYR A 176 -7.05 -18.03 -20.22
C TYR A 176 -6.42 -19.38 -19.81
N PRO A 177 -5.64 -20.03 -20.69
CA PRO A 177 -5.05 -21.32 -20.36
C PRO A 177 -4.01 -21.19 -19.23
N LEU A 178 -4.05 -22.15 -18.30
CA LEU A 178 -3.03 -22.35 -17.27
C LEU A 178 -2.24 -23.63 -17.57
N PRO A 179 -1.00 -23.76 -17.04
CA PRO A 179 -0.32 -25.05 -17.03
C PRO A 179 -1.18 -26.09 -16.30
N LYS A 180 -1.15 -27.34 -16.76
CA LYS A 180 -1.98 -28.46 -16.27
C LYS A 180 -1.94 -28.71 -14.76
N ASP A 181 -0.88 -28.27 -14.08
CA ASP A 181 -0.70 -28.42 -12.63
C ASP A 181 -1.48 -27.36 -11.82
N PHE A 182 -2.11 -26.41 -12.51
CA PHE A 182 -2.89 -25.32 -11.93
C PHE A 182 -4.29 -25.25 -12.52
N GLU A 183 -5.22 -24.71 -11.75
CA GLU A 183 -6.59 -24.44 -12.15
C GLU A 183 -7.05 -23.07 -11.65
N TRP A 184 -7.98 -22.47 -12.38
CA TRP A 184 -8.65 -21.25 -11.95
C TRP A 184 -9.63 -21.56 -10.81
N ALA A 185 -9.75 -20.62 -9.89
CA ALA A 185 -10.77 -20.63 -8.86
C ALA A 185 -11.45 -19.27 -8.80
N THR A 186 -12.76 -19.27 -8.59
CA THR A 186 -13.48 -18.10 -8.08
C THR A 186 -13.53 -18.26 -6.57
N VAL A 187 -13.02 -17.28 -5.82
CA VAL A 187 -12.90 -17.37 -4.36
C VAL A 187 -14.10 -16.70 -3.72
N ASP A 188 -14.92 -17.48 -3.02
CA ASP A 188 -16.06 -16.93 -2.27
C ASP A 188 -15.60 -16.41 -0.91
N ILE A 189 -15.62 -15.09 -0.75
CA ILE A 189 -15.24 -14.40 0.50
C ILE A 189 -16.30 -14.59 1.61
N SER A 190 -17.51 -15.04 1.25
CA SER A 190 -18.54 -15.38 2.23
C SER A 190 -18.33 -16.77 2.85
N ASP A 191 -17.48 -17.61 2.24
CA ASP A 191 -17.03 -18.88 2.81
C ASP A 191 -15.82 -18.62 3.74
N PRO A 192 -15.94 -18.83 5.07
CA PRO A 192 -14.86 -18.57 6.02
C PRO A 192 -13.58 -19.36 5.72
N ALA A 193 -13.68 -20.55 5.11
CA ALA A 193 -12.50 -21.34 4.77
C ALA A 193 -11.73 -20.69 3.61
N GLN A 194 -12.43 -20.25 2.57
CA GLN A 194 -11.83 -19.59 1.42
C GLN A 194 -11.30 -18.18 1.75
N LEU A 195 -12.01 -17.42 2.58
CA LEU A 195 -11.52 -16.15 3.12
C LEU A 195 -10.21 -16.36 3.89
N ARG A 196 -10.14 -17.42 4.71
CA ARG A 196 -8.92 -17.77 5.44
C ARG A 196 -7.75 -18.12 4.51
N GLU A 197 -7.99 -18.80 3.39
CA GLU A 197 -6.94 -19.08 2.40
C GLU A 197 -6.37 -17.79 1.79
N VAL A 198 -7.22 -16.80 1.48
CA VAL A 198 -6.77 -15.49 0.99
C VAL A 198 -5.96 -14.78 2.06
N TYR A 199 -6.46 -14.74 3.30
CA TYR A 199 -5.75 -14.21 4.45
C TYR A 199 -4.35 -14.82 4.60
N GLU A 200 -4.24 -16.15 4.57
CA GLU A 200 -2.98 -16.87 4.72
C GLU A 200 -2.04 -16.62 3.54
N LEU A 201 -2.56 -16.60 2.30
CA LEU A 201 -1.77 -16.30 1.11
C LEU A 201 -1.17 -14.88 1.21
N LEU A 202 -1.99 -13.87 1.53
CA LEU A 202 -1.55 -12.48 1.64
C LEU A 202 -0.58 -12.30 2.81
N SER A 203 -0.89 -12.80 4.00
CA SER A 203 -0.04 -12.68 5.19
C SER A 203 1.34 -13.33 5.00
N ALA A 204 1.47 -14.36 4.17
CA ALA A 204 2.75 -15.01 3.91
C ALA A 204 3.51 -14.43 2.69
N ASN A 205 2.80 -13.84 1.72
CA ASN A 205 3.34 -13.57 0.39
C ASN A 205 3.04 -12.18 -0.18
N TYR A 206 2.34 -11.30 0.54
CA TYR A 206 2.03 -9.95 0.05
C TYR A 206 3.14 -8.95 0.34
N VAL A 207 2.84 -7.65 0.17
CA VAL A 207 3.76 -6.51 0.24
C VAL A 207 4.62 -6.57 1.51
N GLU A 208 5.93 -6.44 1.28
CA GLU A 208 6.97 -6.25 2.30
C GLU A 208 7.56 -4.86 2.05
N ASP A 209 7.93 -4.15 3.11
CA ASP A 209 8.78 -2.97 2.99
C ASP A 209 10.13 -3.33 2.34
N ASP A 210 10.86 -2.32 1.86
CA ASP A 210 12.10 -2.52 1.07
C ASP A 210 13.17 -3.31 1.83
N ASP A 211 13.15 -3.22 3.16
CA ASP A 211 14.03 -3.91 4.10
C ASP A 211 13.45 -5.23 4.65
N ALA A 212 12.22 -5.58 4.29
CA ALA A 212 11.47 -6.73 4.78
C ALA A 212 11.35 -6.81 6.32
N SER A 213 11.30 -5.65 6.98
CA SER A 213 11.10 -5.49 8.43
C SER A 213 9.61 -5.53 8.82
N PHE A 214 8.70 -5.19 7.91
CA PHE A 214 7.26 -5.16 8.14
C PHE A 214 6.50 -5.81 6.99
N ARG A 215 5.46 -6.58 7.33
CA ARG A 215 4.55 -7.15 6.33
C ARG A 215 3.11 -6.84 6.69
N PHE A 216 2.31 -6.40 5.73
CA PHE A 216 0.88 -6.18 5.97
C PHE A 216 0.19 -7.44 6.45
N GLN A 217 -0.66 -7.26 7.47
CA GLN A 217 -1.51 -8.30 8.02
C GLN A 217 -2.96 -7.84 7.88
N TYR A 218 -3.51 -8.00 6.68
CA TYR A 218 -4.95 -7.85 6.46
C TYR A 218 -5.68 -8.85 7.33
N SER A 219 -6.71 -8.43 8.09
CA SER A 219 -7.54 -9.39 8.83
C SER A 219 -8.63 -9.97 7.92
N ALA A 220 -9.29 -11.06 8.36
CA ALA A 220 -10.42 -11.62 7.64
C ALA A 220 -11.56 -10.59 7.50
N GLU A 221 -11.82 -9.83 8.56
CA GLU A 221 -12.81 -8.76 8.61
C GLU A 221 -12.47 -7.63 7.63
N PHE A 222 -11.18 -7.27 7.53
CA PHE A 222 -10.73 -6.28 6.57
C PHE A 222 -10.99 -6.73 5.13
N LEU A 223 -10.62 -7.98 4.81
CA LEU A 223 -10.82 -8.53 3.47
C LEU A 223 -12.31 -8.66 3.15
N GLU A 224 -13.15 -9.05 4.10
CA GLU A 224 -14.59 -9.07 3.91
C GLU A 224 -15.15 -7.67 3.61
N TRP A 225 -14.75 -6.68 4.40
CA TRP A 225 -15.15 -5.28 4.21
C TRP A 225 -14.67 -4.71 2.86
N ALA A 226 -13.42 -4.98 2.47
CA ALA A 226 -12.82 -4.45 1.25
C ALA A 226 -13.32 -5.15 -0.03
N LEU A 227 -13.61 -6.45 0.03
CA LEU A 227 -13.95 -7.26 -1.16
C LEU A 227 -15.45 -7.45 -1.38
N LYS A 228 -16.30 -7.01 -0.44
CA LYS A 228 -17.76 -7.11 -0.59
C LYS A 228 -18.48 -5.76 -0.51
N PRO A 229 -18.05 -4.72 -1.27
CA PRO A 229 -18.87 -3.53 -1.41
C PRO A 229 -20.20 -3.86 -2.12
N PRO A 230 -21.26 -3.04 -1.95
CA PRO A 230 -22.53 -3.25 -2.64
C PRO A 230 -22.33 -3.39 -4.16
N GLY A 231 -22.90 -4.43 -4.75
CA GLY A 231 -22.78 -4.68 -6.19
C GLY A 231 -21.49 -5.38 -6.63
N TYR A 232 -20.65 -5.87 -5.71
CA TYR A 232 -19.45 -6.66 -6.07
C TYR A 232 -19.79 -7.89 -6.92
N PHE A 233 -18.84 -8.29 -7.76
CA PHE A 233 -18.92 -9.52 -8.55
C PHE A 233 -17.99 -10.57 -7.95
N MET A 234 -18.54 -11.69 -7.49
CA MET A 234 -17.74 -12.77 -6.92
C MET A 234 -16.71 -13.31 -7.94
N GLU A 235 -17.07 -13.34 -9.23
CA GLU A 235 -16.20 -13.77 -10.33
C GLU A 235 -14.96 -12.88 -10.51
N TRP A 236 -14.93 -11.71 -9.88
CA TRP A 236 -13.77 -10.82 -9.86
C TRP A 236 -12.80 -11.15 -8.73
N HIS A 237 -13.08 -12.14 -7.88
CA HIS A 237 -12.15 -12.68 -6.89
C HIS A 237 -11.43 -13.89 -7.47
N VAL A 238 -10.43 -13.63 -8.31
CA VAL A 238 -9.79 -14.63 -9.14
C VAL A 238 -8.60 -15.25 -8.40
N GLY A 239 -8.69 -16.55 -8.16
CA GLY A 239 -7.64 -17.37 -7.56
C GLY A 239 -7.01 -18.35 -8.54
N VAL A 240 -5.78 -18.79 -8.23
CA VAL A 240 -5.14 -19.94 -8.88
C VAL A 240 -4.83 -20.97 -7.81
N ARG A 241 -5.30 -22.20 -8.04
CA ARG A 241 -5.04 -23.35 -7.16
C ARG A 241 -4.12 -24.35 -7.84
N VAL A 242 -3.36 -25.09 -7.03
CA VAL A 242 -2.65 -26.28 -7.52
C VAL A 242 -3.69 -27.39 -7.73
N ALA A 243 -3.72 -28.00 -8.91
CA ALA A 243 -4.78 -28.91 -9.31
C ALA A 243 -4.87 -30.17 -8.42
N THR A 244 -3.73 -30.67 -7.94
CA THR A 244 -3.63 -31.92 -7.18
C THR A 244 -4.08 -31.80 -5.72
N ASN A 245 -3.80 -30.67 -5.07
CA ASN A 245 -4.07 -30.48 -3.63
C ASN A 245 -4.95 -29.28 -3.30
N LYS A 246 -5.44 -28.57 -4.33
CA LYS A 246 -6.35 -27.42 -4.25
C LYS A 246 -5.82 -26.22 -3.47
N LYS A 247 -4.52 -26.19 -3.14
CA LYS A 247 -3.89 -25.08 -2.42
C LYS A 247 -3.92 -23.80 -3.24
N LEU A 248 -4.43 -22.71 -2.66
CA LEU A 248 -4.40 -21.38 -3.26
C LEU A 248 -2.96 -20.84 -3.31
N VAL A 249 -2.50 -20.45 -4.51
CA VAL A 249 -1.12 -20.01 -4.76
C VAL A 249 -1.01 -18.65 -5.45
N ALA A 250 -2.11 -18.12 -5.95
CA ALA A 250 -2.19 -16.73 -6.39
C ALA A 250 -3.62 -16.20 -6.26
N PHE A 251 -3.74 -14.89 -6.14
CA PHE A 251 -5.01 -14.18 -6.01
C PHE A 251 -4.90 -12.80 -6.65
N ILE A 252 -5.99 -12.31 -7.21
CA ILE A 252 -6.20 -10.93 -7.65
C ILE A 252 -7.69 -10.63 -7.48
N SER A 253 -8.04 -9.43 -7.04
CA SER A 253 -9.45 -9.03 -6.93
C SER A 253 -9.76 -7.78 -7.74
N GLY A 254 -11.05 -7.63 -8.05
CA GLY A 254 -11.64 -6.39 -8.51
C GLY A 254 -12.95 -6.11 -7.80
N VAL A 255 -13.29 -4.84 -7.63
CA VAL A 255 -14.63 -4.39 -7.22
C VAL A 255 -15.13 -3.28 -8.15
N PRO A 256 -16.43 -3.20 -8.48
CA PRO A 256 -16.93 -2.12 -9.31
C PRO A 256 -16.93 -0.80 -8.54
N MET A 257 -16.62 0.28 -9.23
CA MET A 257 -16.58 1.64 -8.68
C MET A 257 -17.05 2.64 -9.73
N GLN A 258 -17.85 3.63 -9.32
CA GLN A 258 -18.13 4.79 -10.16
C GLN A 258 -17.01 5.83 -9.96
N LEU A 259 -16.20 6.06 -10.99
CA LEU A 259 -15.08 7.00 -10.94
C LEU A 259 -15.43 8.27 -11.70
N ARG A 260 -15.07 9.42 -11.12
CA ARG A 260 -14.97 10.68 -11.84
C ARG A 260 -13.51 11.02 -12.08
N VAL A 261 -13.16 11.33 -13.31
CA VAL A 261 -11.88 11.92 -13.71
C VAL A 261 -12.21 13.22 -14.43
N ARG A 262 -11.90 14.36 -13.80
CA ARG A 262 -12.26 15.70 -14.26
C ARG A 262 -13.77 15.81 -14.53
N ASP A 263 -14.15 15.96 -15.79
CA ASP A 263 -15.52 16.12 -16.25
C ASP A 263 -16.17 14.79 -16.68
N HIS A 264 -15.42 13.69 -16.68
CA HIS A 264 -15.89 12.38 -17.12
C HIS A 264 -16.24 11.49 -15.94
N THR A 265 -17.43 10.88 -16.01
CA THR A 265 -17.89 9.85 -15.07
C THR A 265 -18.04 8.53 -15.80
N PHE A 266 -17.40 7.47 -15.30
CA PHE A 266 -17.48 6.14 -15.89
C PHE A 266 -17.23 5.05 -14.84
N THR A 267 -17.74 3.86 -15.08
CA THR A 267 -17.58 2.72 -14.18
C THR A 267 -16.23 2.08 -14.43
N VAL A 268 -15.49 1.81 -13.35
CA VAL A 268 -14.21 1.13 -13.38
C VAL A 268 -14.25 -0.12 -12.52
N SER A 269 -13.35 -1.06 -12.82
CA SER A 269 -12.96 -2.10 -11.88
C SER A 269 -11.81 -1.56 -11.02
N GLU A 270 -12.03 -1.34 -9.73
CA GLU A 270 -10.92 -1.09 -8.79
C GLU A 270 -10.21 -2.43 -8.55
N VAL A 271 -8.97 -2.55 -9.04
CA VAL A 271 -8.18 -3.79 -8.95
C VAL A 271 -7.19 -3.68 -7.79
N ASN A 272 -7.21 -4.66 -6.90
CA ASN A 272 -6.33 -4.72 -5.73
C ASN A 272 -5.94 -6.18 -5.38
N PHE A 273 -5.12 -6.36 -4.35
CA PHE A 273 -4.73 -7.65 -3.77
C PHE A 273 -4.06 -8.65 -4.72
N LEU A 274 -3.38 -8.16 -5.77
CA LEU A 274 -2.58 -9.02 -6.66
C LEU A 274 -1.43 -9.66 -5.87
N CYS A 275 -1.54 -10.95 -5.61
CA CYS A 275 -0.57 -11.72 -4.85
C CYS A 275 -0.20 -13.01 -5.59
N VAL A 276 1.10 -13.28 -5.67
CA VAL A 276 1.63 -14.56 -6.14
C VAL A 276 2.53 -15.13 -5.07
N HIS A 277 2.30 -16.39 -4.72
CA HIS A 277 3.11 -17.13 -3.76
C HIS A 277 4.60 -17.02 -4.11
N LYS A 278 5.46 -16.76 -3.12
CA LYS A 278 6.88 -16.43 -3.31
C LYS A 278 7.64 -17.40 -4.22
N LYS A 279 7.37 -18.71 -4.06
CA LYS A 279 7.98 -19.79 -4.88
C LYS A 279 7.61 -19.76 -6.37
N LEU A 280 6.52 -19.07 -6.75
CA LEU A 280 6.04 -18.95 -8.13
C LEU A 280 6.34 -17.58 -8.76
N ARG A 281 6.99 -16.67 -8.03
CA ARG A 281 7.40 -15.37 -8.56
C ARG A 281 8.42 -15.53 -9.69
N SER A 282 8.49 -14.53 -10.58
CA SER A 282 9.34 -14.53 -11.78
C SER A 282 9.02 -15.62 -12.81
N LYS A 283 7.86 -16.30 -12.70
CA LYS A 283 7.33 -17.27 -13.67
C LYS A 283 6.25 -16.69 -14.60
N ARG A 284 6.09 -15.36 -14.61
CA ARG A 284 5.10 -14.63 -15.43
C ARG A 284 3.63 -14.99 -15.16
N LEU A 285 3.31 -15.42 -13.93
CA LEU A 285 1.93 -15.70 -13.53
C LEU A 285 1.09 -14.41 -13.39
N ALA A 286 1.68 -13.30 -12.91
CA ALA A 286 0.98 -12.03 -12.75
C ALA A 286 0.35 -11.49 -14.06
N PRO A 287 1.04 -11.45 -15.21
CA PRO A 287 0.41 -11.16 -16.50
C PRO A 287 -0.81 -12.02 -16.84
N VAL A 288 -0.81 -13.30 -16.46
CA VAL A 288 -1.92 -14.23 -16.73
C VAL A 288 -3.10 -13.92 -15.81
N LEU A 289 -2.85 -13.64 -14.53
CA LEU A 289 -3.86 -13.17 -13.58
C LEU A 289 -4.53 -11.88 -14.07
N ILE A 290 -3.73 -10.89 -14.49
CA ILE A 290 -4.22 -9.59 -14.99
C ILE A 290 -5.11 -9.81 -16.23
N LYS A 291 -4.69 -10.68 -17.17
CA LYS A 291 -5.52 -11.01 -18.34
C LYS A 291 -6.84 -11.68 -17.97
N GLU A 292 -6.84 -12.57 -16.99
CA GLU A 292 -8.07 -13.24 -16.57
C GLU A 292 -9.02 -12.30 -15.83
N ILE A 293 -8.56 -11.49 -14.88
CA ILE A 293 -9.44 -10.51 -14.22
C ILE A 293 -9.98 -9.48 -15.23
N THR A 294 -9.15 -9.04 -16.19
CA THR A 294 -9.59 -8.15 -17.28
C THR A 294 -10.71 -8.79 -18.09
N ARG A 295 -10.58 -10.08 -18.42
CA ARG A 295 -11.63 -10.84 -19.13
C ARG A 295 -12.93 -10.89 -18.32
N GLN A 296 -12.85 -11.17 -17.01
CA GLN A 296 -14.02 -11.19 -16.12
C GLN A 296 -14.69 -9.81 -16.02
N CYS A 297 -13.91 -8.72 -16.01
CA CYS A 297 -14.45 -7.36 -16.02
C CYS A 297 -15.15 -7.03 -17.35
N HIS A 298 -14.51 -7.37 -18.47
CA HIS A 298 -15.07 -7.16 -19.81
C HIS A 298 -16.36 -7.97 -20.04
N LEU A 299 -16.48 -9.17 -19.47
CA LEU A 299 -17.71 -9.97 -19.52
C LEU A 299 -18.89 -9.29 -18.81
N LYS A 300 -18.63 -8.42 -17.82
CA LYS A 300 -19.65 -7.58 -17.18
C LYS A 300 -19.83 -6.22 -17.87
N GLY A 301 -19.15 -6.00 -19.00
CA GLY A 301 -19.24 -4.76 -19.78
C GLY A 301 -18.41 -3.60 -19.25
N ILE A 302 -17.47 -3.84 -18.33
CA ILE A 302 -16.61 -2.82 -17.72
C ILE A 302 -15.19 -2.97 -18.29
N PHE A 303 -14.71 -1.95 -18.97
CA PHE A 303 -13.47 -1.99 -19.77
C PHE A 303 -12.35 -1.11 -19.24
N GLN A 304 -12.59 -0.39 -18.15
CA GLN A 304 -11.64 0.50 -17.48
C GLN A 304 -11.37 0.00 -16.07
N ALA A 305 -10.17 0.28 -15.56
CA ALA A 305 -9.80 -0.10 -14.20
C ALA A 305 -9.01 1.01 -13.51
N LEU A 306 -9.15 1.11 -12.19
CA LEU A 306 -8.28 1.89 -11.32
C LEU A 306 -7.39 0.91 -10.55
N TYR A 307 -6.09 1.15 -10.53
CA TYR A 307 -5.18 0.36 -9.71
C TYR A 307 -4.02 1.21 -9.22
N THR A 308 -3.41 0.78 -8.11
CA THR A 308 -2.23 1.42 -7.54
C THR A 308 -1.09 0.46 -7.34
N ALA A 309 0.14 0.97 -7.45
CA ALA A 309 1.33 0.19 -7.16
C ALA A 309 2.46 1.05 -6.60
N GLY A 310 3.24 0.50 -5.67
CA GLY A 310 4.48 1.14 -5.20
C GLY A 310 5.60 1.11 -6.23
N VAL A 311 5.60 0.10 -7.11
CA VAL A 311 6.51 0.04 -8.27
C VAL A 311 6.04 0.96 -9.38
N LEU A 312 7.00 1.52 -10.12
CA LEU A 312 6.72 2.34 -11.30
C LEU A 312 6.40 1.44 -12.50
N LEU A 313 5.25 1.70 -13.13
CA LEU A 313 4.78 1.06 -14.37
C LEU A 313 4.49 2.16 -15.42
N PRO A 314 4.49 1.85 -16.73
CA PRO A 314 4.00 2.77 -17.76
C PRO A 314 2.47 2.94 -17.67
N THR A 315 1.90 4.14 -17.57
CA THR A 315 2.48 5.39 -17.05
C THR A 315 1.49 5.93 -16.01
N PRO A 316 1.93 6.35 -14.81
CA PRO A 316 1.00 6.75 -13.76
C PRO A 316 0.29 8.05 -14.11
N VAL A 317 -0.99 8.15 -13.75
CA VAL A 317 -1.77 9.40 -13.83
C VAL A 317 -1.42 10.34 -12.68
N SER A 318 -0.95 9.81 -11.55
CA SER A 318 -0.44 10.58 -10.42
C SER A 318 0.44 9.72 -9.50
N THR A 319 1.22 10.37 -8.66
CA THR A 319 2.02 9.72 -7.62
C THR A 319 1.82 10.47 -6.30
N CYS A 320 1.44 9.74 -5.26
CA CYS A 320 1.32 10.25 -3.89
C CYS A 320 2.43 9.68 -3.01
N ARG A 321 2.87 10.44 -1.99
CA ARG A 321 3.88 10.00 -1.02
C ARG A 321 3.23 9.63 0.31
N TYR A 322 3.69 8.55 0.94
CA TYR A 322 3.29 8.20 2.30
C TYR A 322 3.92 9.12 3.35
N TYR A 323 3.16 9.37 4.40
CA TYR A 323 3.53 10.19 5.55
C TYR A 323 3.09 9.48 6.82
N HIS A 324 3.86 9.65 7.90
CA HIS A 324 3.67 8.90 9.14
C HIS A 324 3.60 9.83 10.35
N ARG A 325 2.49 9.78 11.09
CA ARG A 325 2.36 10.41 12.41
C ARG A 325 2.57 9.35 13.47
N CYS A 326 3.75 9.38 14.07
CA CYS A 326 4.15 8.44 15.12
C CYS A 326 3.37 8.72 16.42
N LEU A 327 2.64 7.74 16.96
CA LEU A 327 1.89 7.87 18.22
C LEU A 327 2.67 7.22 19.37
N ASN A 328 2.99 5.94 19.22
CA ASN A 328 3.73 5.15 20.21
C ASN A 328 5.24 5.19 19.96
N ILE A 329 5.87 6.34 20.24
CA ILE A 329 7.30 6.58 19.95
C ILE A 329 8.22 5.48 20.50
N LYS A 330 7.96 5.00 21.74
CA LYS A 330 8.80 3.98 22.36
C LYS A 330 8.82 2.70 21.53
N LYS A 331 7.64 2.18 21.22
CA LYS A 331 7.51 0.95 20.42
C LYS A 331 8.07 1.14 19.01
N LEU A 332 7.78 2.27 18.37
CA LEU A 332 8.25 2.55 17.00
C LEU A 332 9.77 2.62 16.91
N VAL A 333 10.45 3.10 17.96
CA VAL A 333 11.91 3.05 18.06
C VAL A 333 12.40 1.63 18.33
N ASP A 334 11.74 0.89 19.23
CA ASP A 334 12.09 -0.50 19.58
C ASP A 334 12.00 -1.45 18.37
N VAL A 335 11.10 -1.20 17.42
CA VAL A 335 10.94 -1.99 16.19
C VAL A 335 11.63 -1.36 14.97
N HIS A 336 12.44 -0.32 15.16
CA HIS A 336 13.16 0.38 14.09
C HIS A 336 12.29 0.99 12.97
N PHE A 337 11.00 1.24 13.25
CA PHE A 337 10.14 2.01 12.34
C PHE A 337 10.60 3.47 12.24
N THR A 338 11.10 4.03 13.35
CA THR A 338 11.71 5.36 13.40
C THR A 338 12.93 5.35 14.30
N MET A 339 13.82 6.33 14.13
CA MET A 339 14.98 6.52 14.99
C MET A 339 14.87 7.80 15.81
N VAL A 340 15.56 7.84 16.96
CA VAL A 340 15.71 9.06 17.75
C VAL A 340 16.80 9.91 17.09
N PRO A 341 16.51 11.17 16.68
CA PRO A 341 17.53 12.04 16.12
C PRO A 341 18.68 12.30 17.12
N PRO A 342 19.94 12.41 16.67
CA PRO A 342 21.09 12.66 17.57
C PRO A 342 20.96 13.94 18.41
N THR A 343 20.12 14.88 17.99
CA THR A 343 19.88 16.17 18.65
C THR A 343 18.85 16.12 19.78
N MET A 344 18.25 14.96 20.07
CA MET A 344 17.26 14.82 21.14
C MET A 344 17.32 13.47 21.86
N THR A 345 16.76 13.42 23.07
CA THR A 345 16.56 12.18 23.82
C THR A 345 15.22 11.52 23.47
N LEU A 346 15.11 10.21 23.70
CA LEU A 346 13.84 9.47 23.53
C LEU A 346 12.70 10.10 24.34
N ALA A 347 12.96 10.49 25.59
CA ALA A 347 11.97 11.15 26.46
C ALA A 347 11.48 12.49 25.89
N ARG A 348 12.38 13.26 25.26
CA ARG A 348 12.00 14.51 24.57
C ARG A 348 11.17 14.22 23.33
N MET A 349 11.52 13.20 22.55
CA MET A 349 10.74 12.78 21.37
C MET A 349 9.33 12.33 21.75
N ILE A 350 9.19 11.53 22.81
CA ILE A 350 7.88 11.12 23.38
C ILE A 350 7.05 12.36 23.73
N ARG A 351 7.63 13.32 24.48
CA ARG A 351 6.92 14.54 24.89
C ARG A 351 6.48 15.39 23.69
N LEU A 352 7.31 15.47 22.65
CA LEU A 352 7.03 16.24 21.44
C LEU A 352 5.82 15.68 20.66
N HIS A 353 5.63 14.37 20.69
CA HIS A 353 4.59 13.66 19.93
C HIS A 353 3.33 13.40 20.74
N LYS A 354 3.34 13.63 22.05
CA LYS A 354 2.21 13.44 22.95
C LYS A 354 0.98 14.22 22.45
N LEU A 355 -0.17 13.55 22.44
CA LEU A 355 -1.47 14.12 22.12
C LEU A 355 -2.30 14.38 23.38
N PRO A 356 -3.32 15.25 23.31
CA PRO A 356 -4.33 15.38 24.36
C PRO A 356 -5.07 14.07 24.62
N GLU A 357 -5.65 13.92 25.81
CA GLU A 357 -6.40 12.72 26.21
C GLU A 357 -7.84 12.69 25.68
N SER A 358 -8.35 13.80 25.14
CA SER A 358 -9.72 13.88 24.63
C SER A 358 -9.84 14.82 23.43
N PRO A 359 -10.61 14.41 22.40
CA PRO A 359 -10.88 15.25 21.22
C PRO A 359 -11.60 16.53 21.61
N ARG A 360 -11.22 17.64 20.97
CA ARG A 360 -11.77 18.98 21.26
C ARG A 360 -13.18 19.17 20.73
N LEU A 361 -13.52 18.50 19.65
CA LEU A 361 -14.80 18.58 18.97
C LEU A 361 -15.88 17.75 19.66
N LEU A 362 -15.56 16.94 20.69
CA LEU A 362 -16.57 16.24 21.50
C LEU A 362 -17.60 17.21 22.10
N SER A 363 -17.15 18.35 22.61
CA SER A 363 -18.04 19.40 23.12
C SER A 363 -18.76 20.20 22.03
N HIS A 364 -18.44 19.95 20.75
CA HIS A 364 -18.97 20.63 19.57
C HIS A 364 -19.75 19.69 18.64
N GLY A 365 -20.12 18.49 19.13
CA GLY A 365 -20.98 17.56 18.41
C GLY A 365 -20.26 16.43 17.65
N LEU A 366 -18.96 16.23 17.89
CA LEU A 366 -18.25 15.05 17.40
C LEU A 366 -18.85 13.79 18.03
N ARG A 367 -19.28 12.84 17.18
CA ARG A 367 -19.78 11.53 17.58
C ARG A 367 -19.53 10.50 16.49
N GLU A 368 -19.64 9.22 16.82
CA GLU A 368 -19.60 8.16 15.81
C GLU A 368 -20.72 8.37 14.76
N MET A 369 -20.42 8.06 13.51
CA MET A 369 -21.42 8.08 12.43
C MET A 369 -22.46 6.99 12.66
N GLU A 370 -23.74 7.32 12.45
CA GLU A 370 -24.88 6.40 12.55
C GLU A 370 -25.58 6.25 11.20
N ALA A 371 -26.43 5.21 11.07
CA ALA A 371 -27.19 4.96 9.83
C ALA A 371 -28.07 6.15 9.41
N ARG A 372 -28.60 6.92 10.36
CA ARG A 372 -29.40 8.12 10.09
C ARG A 372 -28.61 9.24 9.41
N ASP A 373 -27.29 9.24 9.53
CA ASP A 373 -26.42 10.28 8.98
C ASP A 373 -26.10 10.05 7.50
N VAL A 374 -26.28 8.82 7.01
CA VAL A 374 -25.92 8.40 5.63
C VAL A 374 -26.39 9.39 4.56
N PRO A 375 -27.63 9.91 4.56
CA PRO A 375 -28.06 10.87 3.55
C PRO A 375 -27.28 12.19 3.58
N GLN A 376 -27.03 12.75 4.77
CA GLN A 376 -26.29 14.02 4.93
C GLN A 376 -24.80 13.83 4.64
N VAL A 377 -24.23 12.70 5.06
CA VAL A 377 -22.84 12.33 4.80
C VAL A 377 -22.61 12.11 3.30
N ALA A 378 -23.53 11.46 2.59
CA ALA A 378 -23.44 11.26 1.15
C ALA A 378 -23.41 12.60 0.39
N GLU A 379 -24.25 13.56 0.79
CA GLU A 379 -24.27 14.90 0.20
C GLU A 379 -22.98 15.67 0.49
N LEU A 380 -22.55 15.70 1.76
CA LEU A 380 -21.32 16.37 2.20
C LEU A 380 -20.08 15.78 1.50
N TYR A 381 -19.99 14.44 1.46
CA TYR A 381 -18.92 13.70 0.80
C TYR A 381 -18.85 14.06 -0.69
N SER A 382 -19.96 13.90 -1.41
CA SER A 382 -20.03 14.14 -2.85
C SER A 382 -19.61 15.56 -3.21
N LYS A 383 -20.14 16.55 -2.48
CA LYS A 383 -19.80 17.95 -2.72
C LYS A 383 -18.33 18.24 -2.38
N TYR A 384 -17.79 17.68 -1.30
CA TYR A 384 -16.41 17.89 -0.91
C TYR A 384 -15.41 17.24 -1.87
N THR A 385 -15.65 15.99 -2.27
CA THR A 385 -14.74 15.24 -3.16
C THR A 385 -14.79 15.71 -4.61
N SER A 386 -15.87 16.39 -5.03
CA SER A 386 -15.98 17.03 -6.34
C SER A 386 -14.86 18.06 -6.64
N ARG A 387 -14.20 18.56 -5.59
CA ARG A 387 -13.08 19.52 -5.66
C ARG A 387 -11.77 18.91 -6.16
N PHE A 388 -11.65 17.59 -6.18
CA PHE A 388 -10.42 16.91 -6.58
C PHE A 388 -10.45 16.48 -8.05
N GLY A 389 -9.29 16.30 -8.67
CA GLY A 389 -9.19 15.93 -10.09
C GLY A 389 -9.74 14.53 -10.42
N MET A 390 -9.62 13.59 -9.48
CA MET A 390 -10.20 12.25 -9.57
C MET A 390 -10.88 11.89 -8.26
N SER A 391 -12.09 11.34 -8.29
CA SER A 391 -12.87 11.04 -7.08
C SER A 391 -13.79 9.83 -7.26
N HIS A 392 -13.99 9.06 -6.19
CA HIS A 392 -14.98 7.98 -6.15
C HIS A 392 -16.36 8.61 -5.93
N ILE A 393 -17.31 8.34 -6.84
CA ILE A 393 -18.72 8.70 -6.67
C ILE A 393 -19.40 7.55 -5.94
N MET A 394 -19.88 7.80 -4.73
CA MET A 394 -20.53 6.77 -3.91
C MET A 394 -22.04 6.98 -3.85
N SER A 395 -22.78 5.90 -4.05
CA SER A 395 -24.19 5.76 -3.68
C SER A 395 -24.37 5.78 -2.16
N LYS A 396 -25.62 5.90 -1.68
CA LYS A 396 -25.90 5.87 -0.22
C LYS A 396 -25.58 4.50 0.37
N GLU A 397 -25.79 3.44 -0.40
CA GLU A 397 -25.46 2.06 -0.06
C GLU A 397 -23.95 1.89 0.12
N GLU A 398 -23.15 2.43 -0.81
CA GLU A 398 -21.68 2.44 -0.70
C GLU A 398 -21.19 3.30 0.47
N ILE A 399 -21.76 4.49 0.68
CA ILE A 399 -21.49 5.34 1.86
C ILE A 399 -21.76 4.55 3.15
N SER A 400 -22.91 3.87 3.23
CA SER A 400 -23.25 3.04 4.39
C SER A 400 -22.25 1.90 4.59
N HIS A 401 -21.88 1.18 3.53
CA HIS A 401 -20.90 0.10 3.62
C HIS A 401 -19.52 0.61 4.06
N ILE A 402 -18.94 1.54 3.31
CA ILE A 402 -17.58 2.04 3.50
C ILE A 402 -17.39 2.62 4.90
N PHE A 403 -18.40 3.30 5.45
CA PHE A 403 -18.27 4.00 6.73
C PHE A 403 -18.85 3.27 7.94
N LEU A 404 -19.76 2.31 7.78
CA LEU A 404 -20.46 1.68 8.91
C LEU A 404 -20.26 0.16 9.00
N SER A 405 -20.12 -0.58 7.89
CA SER A 405 -20.13 -2.05 7.94
C SER A 405 -18.87 -2.62 8.61
N GLY A 406 -17.72 -1.94 8.49
CA GLY A 406 -16.49 -2.25 9.21
C GLY A 406 -16.42 -1.71 10.64
N GLY A 407 -17.53 -1.22 11.21
CA GLY A 407 -17.55 -0.54 12.51
C GLY A 407 -17.30 -1.43 13.73
N GLY A 408 -17.20 -2.75 13.55
CA GLY A 408 -16.98 -3.74 14.61
C GLY A 408 -18.24 -4.05 15.44
N GLU A 409 -18.11 -5.04 16.32
CA GLU A 409 -19.17 -5.57 17.16
C GLU A 409 -19.07 -5.04 18.60
N GLY A 410 -20.22 -4.73 19.19
CA GLY A 410 -20.32 -4.24 20.57
C GLY A 410 -21.10 -2.93 20.71
N PRO A 411 -21.34 -2.48 21.96
CA PRO A 411 -22.19 -1.35 22.25
C PRO A 411 -21.56 -0.02 21.79
N ARG A 412 -22.39 0.87 21.25
CA ARG A 412 -22.03 2.26 20.98
C ARG A 412 -22.40 3.10 22.20
N THR A 413 -21.40 3.56 22.93
CA THR A 413 -21.56 4.39 24.13
C THR A 413 -20.90 5.74 23.91
N THR A 414 -21.14 6.71 24.79
CA THR A 414 -20.49 8.03 24.71
C THR A 414 -18.95 7.96 24.84
N SER A 415 -18.41 6.83 25.29
CA SER A 415 -16.97 6.57 25.42
C SER A 415 -16.45 5.52 24.44
N SER A 416 -17.25 5.05 23.48
CA SER A 416 -16.84 4.02 22.50
C SER A 416 -15.63 4.45 21.67
N TRP A 417 -15.44 5.75 21.46
CA TRP A 417 -14.29 6.29 20.74
C TRP A 417 -12.93 6.02 21.41
N LYS A 418 -12.89 5.63 22.70
CA LYS A 418 -11.65 5.36 23.44
C LYS A 418 -11.13 3.93 23.27
N THR A 419 -11.95 3.01 22.79
CA THR A 419 -11.59 1.58 22.78
C THR A 419 -12.08 0.93 21.50
N PRO A 420 -11.20 0.23 20.77
CA PRO A 420 -11.62 -0.47 19.56
C PRO A 420 -12.66 -1.54 19.90
N ARG A 421 -13.69 -1.65 19.06
CA ARG A 421 -14.63 -2.77 19.11
C ARG A 421 -13.99 -4.05 18.57
N GLU A 422 -14.56 -5.18 18.95
CA GLU A 422 -14.14 -6.46 18.36
C GLU A 422 -14.40 -6.43 16.85
N ARG A 423 -13.50 -7.01 16.06
CA ARG A 423 -13.63 -7.08 14.58
C ARG A 423 -13.74 -5.71 13.89
N GLN A 424 -13.35 -4.61 14.55
CA GLN A 424 -13.41 -3.27 13.97
C GLN A 424 -12.31 -3.03 12.93
N VAL A 425 -12.73 -2.59 11.74
CA VAL A 425 -11.88 -2.28 10.59
C VAL A 425 -11.82 -0.77 10.34
N VAL A 426 -12.95 -0.07 10.48
CA VAL A 426 -13.07 1.37 10.21
C VAL A 426 -13.60 2.14 11.42
N TRP A 427 -13.09 3.35 11.58
CA TRP A 427 -13.52 4.33 12.56
C TRP A 427 -14.06 5.52 11.79
N THR A 428 -15.35 5.82 11.96
CA THR A 428 -16.00 6.94 11.27
C THR A 428 -16.72 7.84 12.27
N TYR A 429 -16.42 9.12 12.19
CA TYR A 429 -17.01 10.16 13.04
C TYR A 429 -17.60 11.26 12.19
N VAL A 430 -18.66 11.86 12.72
CA VAL A 430 -19.27 13.08 12.19
C VAL A 430 -19.26 14.16 13.25
N VAL A 431 -19.25 15.41 12.81
CA VAL A 431 -19.59 16.55 13.68
C VAL A 431 -21.01 16.99 13.33
N GLU A 432 -21.91 16.86 14.29
CA GLU A 432 -23.29 17.30 14.15
C GLU A 432 -23.50 18.62 14.88
N ASN A 433 -23.99 19.64 14.17
CA ASN A 433 -24.35 20.90 14.81
C ASN A 433 -25.44 20.66 15.87
N PRO A 434 -25.19 20.97 17.16
CA PRO A 434 -26.13 20.61 18.24
C PRO A 434 -27.53 21.24 18.10
N ARG A 435 -27.62 22.40 17.44
CA ARG A 435 -28.86 23.17 17.25
C ARG A 435 -29.61 22.75 15.99
N THR A 436 -28.93 22.69 14.85
CA THR A 436 -29.58 22.43 13.55
C THR A 436 -29.68 20.95 13.22
N LYS A 437 -28.95 20.08 13.93
CA LYS A 437 -28.82 18.63 13.64
C LYS A 437 -28.24 18.34 12.25
N LYS A 438 -27.61 19.34 11.63
CA LYS A 438 -26.91 19.19 10.37
C LYS A 438 -25.53 18.60 10.62
N VAL A 439 -25.16 17.57 9.85
CA VAL A 439 -23.78 17.07 9.80
C VAL A 439 -22.92 18.08 9.03
N THR A 440 -21.89 18.62 9.68
CA THR A 440 -20.99 19.63 9.10
C THR A 440 -19.66 19.03 8.67
N ASP A 441 -19.24 17.94 9.31
CA ASP A 441 -17.94 17.30 9.05
C ASP A 441 -18.05 15.77 9.12
N LEU A 442 -17.19 15.10 8.36
CA LEU A 442 -16.96 13.67 8.31
C LEU A 442 -15.46 13.43 8.45
N VAL A 443 -15.04 12.46 9.26
CA VAL A 443 -13.65 11.97 9.27
C VAL A 443 -13.62 10.47 9.53
N SER A 444 -12.74 9.77 8.82
CA SER A 444 -12.56 8.34 8.99
C SER A 444 -11.10 7.89 8.86
N PHE A 445 -10.81 6.75 9.47
CA PHE A 445 -9.57 6.01 9.28
C PHE A 445 -9.84 4.51 9.41
N TYR A 446 -8.98 3.68 8.83
CA TYR A 446 -9.07 2.23 8.94
C TYR A 446 -7.81 1.61 9.55
N SER A 447 -7.95 0.41 10.12
CA SER A 447 -6.85 -0.37 10.67
C SER A 447 -6.26 -1.28 9.60
N LEU A 448 -4.94 -1.20 9.42
CA LEU A 448 -4.19 -2.19 8.66
C LEU A 448 -2.87 -2.45 9.39
N PRO A 449 -2.84 -3.44 10.30
CA PRO A 449 -1.64 -3.71 11.06
C PRO A 449 -0.58 -4.37 10.18
N SER A 450 0.67 -4.34 10.67
CA SER A 450 1.79 -5.04 10.04
C SER A 450 2.45 -5.98 11.04
N THR A 451 2.77 -7.19 10.60
CA THR A 451 3.64 -8.09 11.34
C THR A 451 5.04 -7.48 11.40
N VAL A 452 5.60 -7.40 12.60
CA VAL A 452 6.99 -6.97 12.81
C VAL A 452 7.89 -8.18 12.62
N MET A 453 8.79 -8.09 11.65
CA MET A 453 9.79 -9.11 11.38
C MET A 453 11.00 -8.87 12.29
N ASN A 454 11.59 -9.94 12.83
CA ASN A 454 12.85 -9.89 13.58
C ASN A 454 12.81 -9.05 14.89
N SER A 455 11.75 -9.15 15.69
CA SER A 455 11.68 -8.56 17.03
C SER A 455 11.18 -9.54 18.07
N ASP A 456 11.92 -9.70 19.18
CA ASP A 456 11.54 -10.56 20.30
C ASP A 456 10.52 -9.89 21.25
N LYS A 457 10.33 -8.56 21.12
CA LYS A 457 9.50 -7.76 22.04
C LYS A 457 8.12 -7.43 21.48
N HIS A 458 8.03 -7.25 20.17
CA HIS A 458 6.82 -6.80 19.49
C HIS A 458 6.62 -7.61 18.23
N ASN A 459 5.46 -8.25 18.11
CA ASN A 459 5.09 -9.04 16.92
C ASN A 459 4.20 -8.26 15.95
N LEU A 460 3.55 -7.20 16.41
CA LEU A 460 2.53 -6.46 15.65
C LEU A 460 2.74 -4.95 15.77
N LEU A 461 2.74 -4.27 14.64
CA LEU A 461 2.65 -2.82 14.52
C LEU A 461 1.21 -2.45 14.15
N LYS A 462 0.49 -1.76 15.04
CA LYS A 462 -0.88 -1.31 14.78
C LYS A 462 -0.85 0.01 14.03
N ALA A 463 -1.06 -0.02 12.72
CA ALA A 463 -1.12 1.17 11.90
C ALA A 463 -2.57 1.52 11.55
N ALA A 464 -2.92 2.79 11.71
CA ALA A 464 -4.13 3.39 11.17
C ALA A 464 -3.81 4.09 9.85
N TYR A 465 -4.74 4.13 8.92
CA TYR A 465 -4.63 4.86 7.66
C TYR A 465 -5.74 5.90 7.59
N LEU A 466 -5.36 7.19 7.51
CA LEU A 466 -6.32 8.26 7.28
C LEU A 466 -7.05 7.99 5.95
N PHE A 467 -8.38 7.94 6.03
CA PHE A 467 -9.23 7.53 4.93
C PHE A 467 -9.97 8.75 4.37
N TYR A 468 -11.28 8.66 4.16
CA TYR A 468 -12.06 9.80 3.67
C TYR A 468 -12.45 10.75 4.80
N TYR A 469 -12.51 12.04 4.46
CA TYR A 469 -13.04 13.10 5.30
C TYR A 469 -13.67 14.18 4.43
N ALA A 470 -14.53 15.00 5.03
CA ALA A 470 -15.19 16.12 4.37
C ALA A 470 -15.59 17.18 5.41
N THR A 471 -15.65 18.44 5.00
CA THR A 471 -16.11 19.54 5.85
C THR A 471 -16.85 20.59 5.02
N ASP A 472 -17.97 21.09 5.52
CA ASP A 472 -18.75 22.12 4.83
C ASP A 472 -18.10 23.52 4.86
N VAL A 473 -17.08 23.71 5.71
CA VAL A 473 -16.22 24.90 5.69
C VAL A 473 -15.54 25.08 4.33
N ALA A 474 -15.28 24.00 3.59
CA ALA A 474 -14.71 24.05 2.25
C ALA A 474 -15.60 24.77 1.23
N PHE A 475 -16.89 24.97 1.54
CA PHE A 475 -17.85 25.61 0.64
C PHE A 475 -18.05 27.09 0.92
N ALA A 476 -17.46 27.62 1.99
CA ALA A 476 -17.45 29.05 2.23
C ALA A 476 -16.55 29.75 1.19
N GLU A 477 -16.96 30.95 0.77
CA GLU A 477 -16.19 31.76 -0.16
C GLU A 477 -14.79 32.01 0.40
N LYS A 478 -13.75 31.80 -0.43
CA LYS A 478 -12.33 31.97 -0.08
C LYS A 478 -11.86 31.17 1.14
N ALA A 479 -12.55 30.11 1.53
CA ALA A 479 -12.18 29.30 2.70
C ALA A 479 -10.74 28.77 2.66
N GLU A 480 -10.21 28.48 1.47
CA GLU A 480 -8.82 28.05 1.28
C GLU A 480 -7.83 29.22 1.41
N GLU A 481 -8.10 30.32 0.70
CA GLU A 481 -7.25 31.53 0.66
C GLU A 481 -7.12 32.18 2.04
N ASP A 482 -8.24 32.25 2.77
CA ASP A 482 -8.31 32.83 4.12
C ASP A 482 -7.83 31.86 5.22
N GLY A 483 -7.45 30.63 4.86
CA GLY A 483 -6.94 29.61 5.78
C GLY A 483 -7.99 28.97 6.69
N HIS A 484 -9.28 29.29 6.52
CA HIS A 484 -10.38 28.69 7.28
C HIS A 484 -10.48 27.18 7.09
N LEU A 485 -10.32 26.69 5.85
CA LEU A 485 -10.34 25.26 5.56
C LEU A 485 -9.17 24.56 6.27
N LYS A 486 -7.95 25.09 6.14
CA LYS A 486 -6.76 24.54 6.81
C LYS A 486 -6.99 24.48 8.31
N LYS A 487 -7.50 25.55 8.93
CA LYS A 487 -7.81 25.58 10.37
C LYS A 487 -8.82 24.49 10.75
N ARG A 488 -9.90 24.31 9.97
CA ARG A 488 -10.90 23.29 10.27
C ARG A 488 -10.34 21.87 10.15
N LEU A 489 -9.55 21.61 9.11
CA LEU A 489 -8.87 20.33 8.93
C LEU A 489 -7.85 20.05 10.04
N MET A 490 -7.15 21.08 10.54
CA MET A 490 -6.27 20.95 11.71
C MET A 490 -7.02 20.56 12.99
N GLU A 491 -8.28 20.98 13.14
CA GLU A 491 -9.12 20.55 14.25
C GLU A 491 -9.60 19.11 14.06
N LEU A 492 -10.17 18.82 12.89
CA LEU A 492 -10.80 17.54 12.55
C LEU A 492 -9.79 16.38 12.54
N ILE A 493 -8.66 16.54 11.84
CA ILE A 493 -7.61 15.52 11.77
C ILE A 493 -6.85 15.45 13.10
N GLY A 494 -6.68 16.56 13.80
CA GLY A 494 -6.10 16.56 15.15
C GLY A 494 -6.88 15.68 16.12
N ASP A 495 -8.21 15.76 16.08
CA ASP A 495 -9.10 14.93 16.89
C ASP A 495 -9.11 13.46 16.44
N CYS A 496 -9.05 13.21 15.14
CA CYS A 496 -8.85 11.87 14.59
C CYS A 496 -7.57 11.20 15.12
N LEU A 497 -6.46 11.94 15.22
CA LEU A 497 -5.20 11.45 15.78
C LEU A 497 -5.34 11.10 17.27
N ILE A 498 -6.08 11.91 18.04
CA ILE A 498 -6.36 11.64 19.45
C ILE A 498 -7.14 10.33 19.60
N ILE A 499 -8.16 10.12 18.77
CA ILE A 499 -8.96 8.89 18.79
C ILE A 499 -8.09 7.67 18.47
N ALA A 500 -7.24 7.76 17.43
CA ALA A 500 -6.32 6.68 17.08
C ALA A 500 -5.34 6.37 18.23
N ASP A 501 -4.79 7.38 18.91
CA ASP A 501 -3.92 7.20 20.08
C ASP A 501 -4.64 6.51 21.23
N GLN A 502 -5.86 6.94 21.56
CA GLN A 502 -6.67 6.29 22.62
C GLN A 502 -7.06 4.85 22.27
N CYS A 503 -7.29 4.56 20.99
CA CYS A 503 -7.54 3.19 20.50
C CYS A 503 -6.27 2.31 20.47
N GLY A 504 -5.11 2.85 20.86
CA GLY A 504 -3.86 2.10 20.97
C GLY A 504 -3.17 1.81 19.64
N PHE A 505 -3.39 2.65 18.62
CA PHE A 505 -2.59 2.62 17.40
C PHE A 505 -1.18 3.15 17.67
N ASP A 506 -0.21 2.58 16.97
CA ASP A 506 1.19 2.97 17.12
C ASP A 506 1.58 4.10 16.17
N VAL A 507 0.96 4.15 14.99
CA VAL A 507 1.23 5.13 13.93
C VAL A 507 -0.04 5.40 13.11
N VAL A 508 -0.20 6.63 12.63
CA VAL A 508 -1.21 6.99 11.63
C VAL A 508 -0.51 7.34 10.32
N ASN A 509 -0.92 6.68 9.24
CA ASN A 509 -0.42 6.86 7.90
C ASN A 509 -1.36 7.77 7.11
N ALA A 510 -0.80 8.62 6.26
CA ALA A 510 -1.54 9.45 5.32
C ALA A 510 -0.77 9.55 4.00
N LEU A 511 -1.48 9.92 2.93
CA LEU A 511 -0.89 10.15 1.61
C LEU A 511 -0.99 11.61 1.22
N THR A 512 -0.13 12.08 0.31
CA THR A 512 -0.28 13.39 -0.35
C THR A 512 -1.42 13.37 -1.37
N LEU A 513 -2.64 13.21 -0.88
CA LEU A 513 -3.91 13.24 -1.61
C LEU A 513 -4.91 14.09 -0.82
N MET A 514 -6.03 14.45 -1.46
CA MET A 514 -7.05 15.34 -0.92
C MET A 514 -6.43 16.65 -0.35
N ASP A 515 -6.94 17.15 0.76
CA ASP A 515 -6.45 18.35 1.46
C ASP A 515 -5.41 18.02 2.56
N ASN A 516 -4.68 16.89 2.44
CA ASN A 516 -3.71 16.50 3.46
C ASN A 516 -2.48 17.42 3.45
N VAL A 517 -1.97 17.79 2.27
CA VAL A 517 -0.67 18.48 2.12
C VAL A 517 -0.52 19.71 3.03
N PRO A 518 -1.51 20.62 3.14
CA PRO A 518 -1.41 21.81 4.00
C PRO A 518 -1.30 21.53 5.51
N ILE A 519 -1.72 20.35 5.98
CA ILE A 519 -1.83 20.01 7.41
C ILE A 519 -0.80 18.98 7.89
N LEU A 520 -0.17 18.23 6.99
CA LEU A 520 0.74 17.13 7.34
C LEU A 520 1.86 17.57 8.30
N GLN A 521 2.61 18.61 7.93
CA GLN A 521 3.74 19.09 8.72
C GLN A 521 3.29 19.63 10.09
N ASP A 522 2.19 20.38 10.13
CA ASP A 522 1.67 21.00 11.35
C ASP A 522 1.16 19.95 12.35
N HIS A 523 0.64 18.82 11.85
CA HIS A 523 0.32 17.65 12.64
C HIS A 523 1.51 16.74 12.96
N ARG A 524 2.73 17.11 12.55
CA ARG A 524 3.96 16.34 12.72
C ARG A 524 3.96 15.00 11.98
N PHE A 525 3.29 14.91 10.84
CA PHE A 525 3.52 13.79 9.93
C PHE A 525 4.91 13.92 9.32
N GLY A 526 5.75 12.90 9.52
CA GLY A 526 7.05 12.77 8.88
C GLY A 526 6.91 12.21 7.46
N LYS A 527 7.80 12.62 6.56
CA LYS A 527 7.86 12.05 5.20
C LYS A 527 8.29 10.59 5.26
N GLY A 528 7.47 9.71 4.70
CA GLY A 528 7.85 8.33 4.40
C GLY A 528 8.71 8.24 3.13
N ASP A 529 9.34 7.09 2.98
CA ASP A 529 10.08 6.66 1.79
C ASP A 529 9.15 6.11 0.69
N GLY A 530 8.04 5.50 1.09
CA GLY A 530 7.04 4.91 0.21
C GLY A 530 6.33 5.91 -0.71
N MET A 531 6.18 5.52 -1.97
CA MET A 531 5.35 6.19 -2.97
C MET A 531 4.21 5.26 -3.39
N LEU A 532 3.07 5.84 -3.73
CA LEU A 532 1.93 5.14 -4.31
C LEU A 532 1.58 5.77 -5.64
N ASN A 533 1.73 5.00 -6.72
CA ASN A 533 1.42 5.45 -8.07
C ASN A 533 0.00 5.02 -8.44
N TYR A 534 -0.79 5.94 -8.98
CA TYR A 534 -2.14 5.72 -9.47
C TYR A 534 -2.13 5.51 -10.97
N TYR A 535 -2.90 4.53 -11.44
CA TYR A 535 -2.99 4.15 -12.84
C TYR A 535 -4.44 3.96 -13.25
N LEU A 536 -4.74 4.31 -14.50
CA LEU A 536 -6.00 3.98 -15.14
C LEU A 536 -5.74 3.03 -16.31
N TYR A 537 -6.40 1.88 -16.30
CA TYR A 537 -6.41 0.95 -17.42
C TYR A 537 -7.45 1.40 -18.44
N ASN A 538 -7.07 1.39 -19.71
CA ASN A 538 -7.91 1.77 -20.85
C ASN A 538 -8.52 3.18 -20.75
N TRP A 539 -7.78 4.11 -20.14
CA TRP A 539 -8.14 5.52 -20.06
C TRP A 539 -6.88 6.36 -20.14
N ARG A 540 -6.93 7.43 -20.93
CA ARG A 540 -5.88 8.45 -21.01
C ARG A 540 -6.40 9.75 -20.43
N THR A 541 -5.56 10.41 -19.65
CA THR A 541 -5.83 11.72 -19.08
C THR A 541 -4.52 12.47 -18.85
N ALA A 542 -4.57 13.79 -18.87
CA ALA A 542 -3.44 14.61 -18.46
C ALA A 542 -3.09 14.33 -16.98
N PRO A 543 -1.81 14.39 -16.57
CA PRO A 543 -1.40 14.11 -15.20
C PRO A 543 -2.22 14.87 -14.14
N LEU A 544 -2.43 14.22 -13.00
CA LEU A 544 -3.14 14.75 -11.85
C LEU A 544 -2.15 15.08 -10.73
N ALA A 545 -2.38 16.19 -10.04
CA ALA A 545 -1.52 16.62 -8.93
C ALA A 545 -1.53 15.59 -7.78
N GLY A 546 -0.34 15.22 -7.32
CA GLY A 546 -0.13 14.27 -6.24
C GLY A 546 0.88 14.84 -5.25
N VAL A 547 2.05 14.20 -5.13
CA VAL A 547 3.18 14.74 -4.35
C VAL A 547 3.68 16.08 -4.91
N ASN A 548 3.56 16.26 -6.23
CA ASN A 548 3.90 17.50 -6.92
C ASN A 548 2.62 18.17 -7.46
N PRO A 549 2.59 19.51 -7.55
CA PRO A 549 1.52 20.23 -8.24
C PRO A 549 1.52 19.91 -9.75
N THR A 550 0.42 20.21 -10.43
CA THR A 550 0.29 20.04 -11.89
C THR A 550 -0.53 21.18 -12.48
N GLY A 551 0.04 21.96 -13.38
CA GLY A 551 -0.57 23.21 -13.83
C GLY A 551 -0.87 24.13 -12.64
N ASP A 552 -2.10 24.65 -12.59
CA ASP A 552 -2.59 25.48 -11.48
C ASP A 552 -3.15 24.66 -10.30
N VAL A 553 -3.10 23.32 -10.37
CA VAL A 553 -3.59 22.43 -9.32
C VAL A 553 -2.48 22.16 -8.31
N ALA A 554 -2.71 22.59 -7.06
CA ALA A 554 -1.78 22.38 -5.95
C ALA A 554 -1.55 20.89 -5.63
N ALA A 555 -0.42 20.57 -4.99
CA ALA A 555 -0.12 19.21 -4.54
C ALA A 555 -1.24 18.62 -3.67
N GLY A 556 -1.54 17.33 -3.86
CA GLY A 556 -2.60 16.57 -3.20
C GLY A 556 -3.97 16.68 -3.87
N LYS A 557 -4.26 17.79 -4.55
CA LYS A 557 -5.61 18.10 -5.04
C LYS A 557 -6.04 17.30 -6.28
N GLY A 558 -5.13 16.58 -6.94
CA GLY A 558 -5.48 15.77 -8.09
C GLY A 558 -6.17 14.46 -7.73
N ILE A 559 -5.92 13.93 -6.52
CA ILE A 559 -6.39 12.60 -6.11
C ILE A 559 -7.32 12.73 -4.91
N GLY A 560 -8.59 12.41 -5.11
CA GLY A 560 -9.65 12.31 -4.10
C GLY A 560 -10.15 10.88 -3.90
N VAL A 561 -9.42 9.88 -4.41
CA VAL A 561 -9.67 8.45 -4.16
C VAL A 561 -8.62 7.92 -3.21
N VAL A 562 -9.05 7.20 -2.16
CA VAL A 562 -8.17 6.49 -1.24
C VAL A 562 -8.32 4.99 -1.48
N MET A 563 -7.23 4.35 -1.89
CA MET A 563 -7.14 2.90 -2.14
C MET A 563 -6.74 2.16 -0.86
N LEU A 564 -7.24 0.92 -0.71
CA LEU A 564 -7.11 0.11 0.52
C LEU A 564 -5.82 -0.70 0.63
#